data_AF-A0A4R8S6I5-F1
#
_entry.id   AF-A0A4R8S6I5-F1
#
_cell.length_a   1.000
_cell.length_b   1.000
_cell.length_c   1.000
_cell.angle_alpha   90.00
_cell.angle_beta   90.00
_cell.angle_gamma   90.00
#
_symmetry.space_group_name_H-M   'P 1'
#
loop_
_entity.id
_entity.type
_entity.pdbx_description
1 polymer ?
#
loop_
_entity_poly.entity_id
_entity_poly.type
_entity_poly.pdbx_seq_one_letter_code
_entity_poly.pdbx_strand_id
1 'polypeptide(L)'
;MASTLPTNPSLDRVRSDARELQRAVRTANPVAVDTVRRHHPRPDIALAGERFALHDAQLTVARRYGFTGWPALVRYVELAAGLSTDPSAVNEPDLDTADRFCALASLRYDEDDEPPRWQAAADLVAADPALVDRHVWAAASAADPVALARHLAAQPALATTSGGPYDWSPLMYLCYARAPLRRTMEDTLAAAHLLLDGGADPNSGYLWRGLSTPFTALTGVFGEGEQGPGRQPRHLFADALATVLLQRGAHPVDQQTLYNRMFRPDDSHLELLFSHGLADAGTSPWERRLGEAMETREQMWRRQVDWAAEHGFASRLELLARHGIDTAGATLVTDSFPADVNARDEEGATPLHQAAWAGDLVLIRRLLEAGADRATADGRFGSTPLQWAEHAYQSEAAALLREHPHEG
;
A
#
# COMPACT_ATOMS: atom_id res chain seq x y z
N MET A 1 -4.53 -15.64 17.76
CA MET A 1 -4.67 -14.70 16.63
C MET A 1 -5.24 -15.45 15.44
N ALA A 2 -6.08 -14.80 14.63
CA ALA A 2 -6.50 -15.36 13.35
C ALA A 2 -5.26 -15.49 12.43
N SER A 3 -5.24 -16.53 11.61
CA SER A 3 -4.28 -16.64 10.51
C SER A 3 -4.67 -15.66 9.42
N THR A 4 -3.69 -15.00 8.81
CA THR A 4 -3.92 -14.24 7.58
C THR A 4 -4.30 -15.19 6.44
N LEU A 5 -5.17 -14.73 5.55
CA LEU A 5 -5.42 -15.42 4.29
C LEU A 5 -4.12 -15.48 3.46
N PRO A 6 -3.88 -16.57 2.70
CA PRO A 6 -2.76 -16.61 1.77
C PRO A 6 -2.95 -15.58 0.65
N THR A 7 -1.86 -15.14 0.04
CA THR A 7 -1.89 -14.38 -1.21
C THR A 7 -2.60 -15.19 -2.31
N ASN A 8 -3.32 -14.48 -3.18
CA ASN A 8 -4.18 -15.02 -4.23
C ASN A 8 -5.09 -16.15 -3.72
N PRO A 9 -5.97 -15.86 -2.74
CA PRO A 9 -6.84 -16.88 -2.17
C PRO A 9 -7.78 -17.44 -3.25
N SER A 10 -7.92 -18.76 -3.31
CA SER A 10 -8.78 -19.43 -4.30
C SER A 10 -9.75 -20.38 -3.62
N LEU A 11 -10.97 -20.47 -4.17
CA LEU A 11 -12.04 -21.26 -3.59
C LEU A 11 -11.66 -22.75 -3.50
N ASP A 12 -10.90 -23.24 -4.47
CA ASP A 12 -10.41 -24.62 -4.47
C ASP A 12 -9.42 -24.88 -3.35
N ARG A 13 -8.51 -23.93 -3.07
CA ARG A 13 -7.57 -24.03 -1.94
C ARG A 13 -8.32 -24.07 -0.62
N VAL A 14 -9.25 -23.12 -0.40
CA VAL A 14 -10.00 -23.08 0.86
C VAL A 14 -10.85 -24.35 1.05
N ARG A 15 -11.42 -24.90 -0.02
CA ARG A 15 -12.12 -26.19 0.01
C ARG A 15 -11.17 -27.36 0.29
N SER A 16 -9.94 -27.33 -0.22
CA SER A 16 -8.91 -28.33 0.11
C SER A 16 -8.55 -28.27 1.58
N ASP A 17 -8.28 -27.08 2.12
CA ASP A 17 -7.92 -26.86 3.52
C ASP A 17 -8.99 -27.44 4.47
N ALA A 18 -10.28 -27.23 4.17
CA ALA A 18 -11.37 -27.79 4.96
C ALA A 18 -11.42 -29.33 4.90
N ARG A 19 -11.17 -29.93 3.72
CA ARG A 19 -11.12 -31.39 3.57
C ARG A 19 -9.89 -31.99 4.25
N GLU A 20 -8.75 -31.32 4.18
CA GLU A 20 -7.51 -31.70 4.85
C GLU A 20 -7.66 -31.66 6.37
N LEU A 21 -8.19 -30.57 6.90
CA LEU A 21 -8.50 -30.45 8.32
C LEU A 21 -9.44 -31.58 8.77
N GLN A 22 -10.51 -31.85 8.00
CA GLN A 22 -11.43 -32.93 8.32
C GLN A 22 -10.72 -34.29 8.40
N ARG A 23 -9.92 -34.63 7.40
CA ARG A 23 -9.18 -35.89 7.36
C ARG A 23 -8.21 -36.00 8.54
N ALA A 24 -7.47 -34.94 8.82
CA ALA A 24 -6.48 -34.90 9.89
C ALA A 24 -7.12 -35.07 11.28
N VAL A 25 -8.27 -34.44 11.54
CA VAL A 25 -9.02 -34.64 12.79
C VAL A 25 -9.50 -36.10 12.92
N ARG A 26 -9.99 -36.70 11.82
CA ARG A 26 -10.44 -38.10 11.82
C ARG A 26 -9.32 -39.10 12.07
N THR A 27 -8.08 -38.76 11.76
CA THR A 27 -6.89 -39.54 12.09
C THR A 27 -6.26 -39.13 13.43
N ALA A 28 -6.99 -38.39 14.28
CA ALA A 28 -6.55 -37.91 15.58
C ALA A 28 -5.22 -37.11 15.54
N ASN A 29 -4.97 -36.35 14.46
CA ASN A 29 -3.80 -35.49 14.37
C ASN A 29 -3.86 -34.38 15.45
N PRO A 30 -2.87 -34.28 16.35
CA PRO A 30 -2.92 -33.34 17.48
C PRO A 30 -3.03 -31.87 17.05
N VAL A 31 -2.32 -31.47 15.99
CA VAL A 31 -2.31 -30.09 15.48
C VAL A 31 -3.68 -29.72 14.89
N ALA A 32 -4.31 -30.66 14.18
CA ALA A 32 -5.64 -30.45 13.61
C ALA A 32 -6.71 -30.33 14.72
N VAL A 33 -6.65 -31.19 15.74
CA VAL A 33 -7.57 -31.13 16.90
C VAL A 33 -7.41 -29.81 17.64
N ASP A 34 -6.16 -29.38 17.88
CA ASP A 34 -5.87 -28.09 18.53
C ASP A 34 -6.35 -26.90 17.69
N THR A 35 -6.23 -26.98 16.36
CA THR A 35 -6.79 -25.97 15.45
C THR A 35 -8.32 -25.85 15.62
N VAL A 36 -9.03 -26.98 15.71
CA VAL A 36 -10.48 -26.99 16.00
C VAL A 36 -10.76 -26.38 17.37
N ARG A 37 -10.02 -26.74 18.40
CA ARG A 37 -10.19 -26.18 19.76
C ARG A 37 -10.00 -24.67 19.80
N ARG A 38 -9.06 -24.15 19.02
CA ARG A 38 -8.76 -22.71 18.96
C ARG A 38 -9.80 -21.89 18.21
N HIS A 39 -10.39 -22.44 17.14
CA HIS A 39 -11.18 -21.63 16.20
C HIS A 39 -12.66 -22.02 16.10
N HIS A 40 -13.04 -23.25 16.45
CA HIS A 40 -14.44 -23.67 16.41
C HIS A 40 -15.20 -23.12 17.64
N PRO A 41 -16.44 -22.60 17.48
CA PRO A 41 -17.18 -22.03 18.61
C PRO A 41 -17.68 -23.06 19.61
N ARG A 42 -17.79 -24.33 19.21
CA ARG A 42 -18.24 -25.44 20.04
C ARG A 42 -17.34 -26.66 19.80
N PRO A 43 -16.05 -26.59 20.15
CA PRO A 43 -15.08 -27.59 19.75
C PRO A 43 -15.37 -28.95 20.39
N ASP A 44 -15.84 -28.99 21.64
CA ASP A 44 -16.12 -30.25 22.33
C ASP A 44 -17.28 -31.01 21.70
N ILE A 45 -18.33 -30.30 21.23
CA ILE A 45 -19.46 -30.94 20.53
C ILE A 45 -19.00 -31.46 19.16
N ALA A 46 -18.25 -30.65 18.41
CA ALA A 46 -17.78 -31.02 17.08
C ALA A 46 -16.81 -32.23 17.12
N LEU A 47 -15.93 -32.27 18.12
CA LEU A 47 -14.94 -33.34 18.29
C LEU A 47 -15.53 -34.62 18.94
N ALA A 48 -16.63 -34.52 19.70
CA ALA A 48 -17.28 -35.67 20.33
C ALA A 48 -18.21 -36.46 19.39
N GLY A 49 -18.54 -35.93 18.21
CA GLY A 49 -19.35 -36.64 17.23
C GLY A 49 -18.68 -37.92 16.73
N GLU A 50 -19.48 -38.92 16.31
CA GLU A 50 -18.97 -40.20 15.78
C GLU A 50 -17.96 -40.01 14.64
N ARG A 51 -18.16 -38.96 13.83
CA ARG A 51 -17.22 -38.47 12.83
C ARG A 51 -17.22 -36.96 12.80
N PHE A 52 -16.04 -36.37 12.80
CA PHE A 52 -15.88 -34.94 12.55
C PHE A 52 -16.45 -34.56 11.17
N ALA A 53 -17.42 -33.65 11.14
CA ALA A 53 -18.19 -33.31 9.94
C ALA A 53 -17.48 -32.26 9.07
N LEU A 54 -17.87 -32.16 7.80
CA LEU A 54 -17.23 -31.23 6.86
C LEU A 54 -17.60 -29.78 7.19
N HIS A 55 -18.85 -29.55 7.63
CA HIS A 55 -19.30 -28.21 8.00
C HIS A 55 -18.57 -27.67 9.23
N ASP A 56 -18.21 -28.52 10.21
CA ASP A 56 -17.37 -28.14 11.34
C ASP A 56 -15.94 -27.76 10.89
N ALA A 57 -15.38 -28.53 9.94
CA ALA A 57 -14.08 -28.21 9.35
C ALA A 57 -14.11 -26.87 8.59
N GLN A 58 -15.14 -26.66 7.77
CA GLN A 58 -15.37 -25.43 7.02
C GLN A 58 -15.53 -24.22 7.96
N LEU A 59 -16.32 -24.35 9.03
CA LEU A 59 -16.50 -23.30 10.03
C LEU A 59 -15.19 -23.00 10.76
N THR A 60 -14.42 -24.04 11.11
CA THR A 60 -13.10 -23.89 11.74
C THR A 60 -12.13 -23.13 10.82
N VAL A 61 -12.07 -23.49 9.54
CA VAL A 61 -11.22 -22.80 8.54
C VAL A 61 -11.66 -21.35 8.36
N ALA A 62 -12.95 -21.08 8.24
CA ALA A 62 -13.45 -19.71 8.11
C ALA A 62 -13.04 -18.83 9.30
N ARG A 63 -13.27 -19.32 10.53
CA ARG A 63 -12.92 -18.57 11.75
C ARG A 63 -11.42 -18.48 11.98
N ARG A 64 -10.64 -19.47 11.52
CA ARG A 64 -9.18 -19.39 11.50
C ARG A 64 -8.72 -18.20 10.67
N TYR A 65 -9.37 -17.91 9.55
CA TYR A 65 -9.09 -16.74 8.71
C TYR A 65 -9.80 -15.45 9.13
N GLY A 66 -10.48 -15.43 10.29
CA GLY A 66 -11.17 -14.25 10.80
C GLY A 66 -12.61 -14.05 10.32
N PHE A 67 -13.15 -14.96 9.50
CA PHE A 67 -14.52 -14.88 9.01
C PHE A 67 -15.51 -15.49 9.99
N THR A 68 -16.71 -14.90 10.09
CA THR A 68 -17.78 -15.36 10.98
C THR A 68 -18.30 -16.76 10.61
N GLY A 69 -18.18 -17.14 9.34
CA GLY A 69 -18.51 -18.47 8.87
C GLY A 69 -18.13 -18.73 7.41
N TRP A 70 -18.32 -19.98 6.99
CA TRP A 70 -17.97 -20.45 5.65
C TRP A 70 -18.58 -19.62 4.50
N PRO A 71 -19.87 -19.24 4.53
CA PRO A 71 -20.45 -18.42 3.45
C PRO A 71 -19.78 -17.05 3.32
N ALA A 72 -19.28 -16.47 4.40
CA ALA A 72 -18.60 -15.18 4.37
C ALA A 72 -17.22 -15.27 3.73
N LEU A 73 -16.45 -16.31 4.09
CA LEU A 73 -15.16 -16.59 3.45
C LEU A 73 -15.33 -16.88 1.96
N VAL A 74 -16.29 -17.72 1.56
CA VAL A 74 -16.54 -18.04 0.15
C VAL A 74 -16.88 -16.78 -0.66
N ARG A 75 -17.81 -15.96 -0.15
CA ARG A 75 -18.17 -14.69 -0.80
C ARG A 75 -16.97 -13.78 -0.97
N TYR A 76 -16.11 -13.64 0.05
CA TYR A 76 -14.90 -12.83 -0.05
C TYR A 76 -13.96 -13.36 -1.15
N VAL A 77 -13.69 -14.67 -1.16
CA VAL A 77 -12.78 -15.28 -2.15
C VAL A 77 -13.30 -15.11 -3.58
N GLU A 78 -14.60 -15.25 -3.79
CA GLU A 78 -15.24 -15.02 -5.09
C GLU A 78 -15.16 -13.54 -5.53
N LEU A 79 -15.40 -12.61 -4.60
CA LEU A 79 -15.24 -11.17 -4.87
C LEU A 79 -13.78 -10.80 -5.17
N ALA A 80 -12.85 -11.33 -4.38
CA ALA A 80 -11.43 -11.06 -4.52
C ALA A 80 -10.90 -11.52 -5.87
N ALA A 81 -11.39 -12.64 -6.42
CA ALA A 81 -10.99 -13.12 -7.74
C ALA A 81 -11.26 -12.11 -8.87
N GLY A 82 -12.35 -11.33 -8.79
CA GLY A 82 -12.67 -10.28 -9.77
C GLY A 82 -12.09 -8.90 -9.46
N LEU A 83 -11.36 -8.77 -8.35
CA LEU A 83 -10.76 -7.52 -7.87
C LEU A 83 -9.25 -7.58 -7.78
N SER A 84 -8.69 -8.79 -7.88
CA SER A 84 -7.28 -9.03 -7.63
C SER A 84 -6.44 -8.56 -8.81
N THR A 85 -5.47 -7.69 -8.51
CA THR A 85 -4.40 -7.36 -9.44
C THR A 85 -3.07 -7.66 -8.76
N ASP A 86 -2.14 -8.24 -9.51
CA ASP A 86 -0.75 -8.41 -9.11
C ASP A 86 0.15 -7.69 -10.11
N PRO A 87 0.42 -6.38 -9.93
CA PRO A 87 1.27 -5.63 -10.84
C PRO A 87 2.68 -6.24 -10.99
N SER A 88 3.18 -6.91 -9.94
CA SER A 88 4.49 -7.56 -9.93
C SER A 88 4.57 -8.81 -10.82
N ALA A 89 3.42 -9.38 -11.21
CA ALA A 89 3.36 -10.55 -12.09
C ALA A 89 3.49 -10.19 -13.59
N VAL A 90 3.45 -8.91 -13.94
CA VAL A 90 3.55 -8.44 -15.32
C VAL A 90 5.00 -8.46 -15.80
N ASN A 91 5.25 -9.19 -16.89
CA ASN A 91 6.55 -9.24 -17.55
C ASN A 91 6.68 -8.09 -18.56
N GLU A 92 7.22 -6.94 -18.14
CA GLU A 92 7.33 -5.74 -18.98
C GLU A 92 8.00 -5.90 -20.35
N PRO A 93 9.06 -6.71 -20.51
CA PRO A 93 9.67 -6.97 -21.80
C PRO A 93 8.72 -7.60 -22.83
N ASP A 94 7.67 -8.30 -22.39
CA ASP A 94 6.70 -8.97 -23.27
C ASP A 94 5.57 -8.03 -23.72
N LEU A 95 5.45 -6.84 -23.11
CA LEU A 95 4.43 -5.85 -23.43
C LEU A 95 4.76 -5.11 -24.73
N ASP A 96 3.72 -4.67 -25.42
CA ASP A 96 3.90 -3.66 -26.47
C ASP A 96 4.39 -2.33 -25.86
N THR A 97 4.84 -1.40 -26.72
CA THR A 97 5.49 -0.17 -26.24
C THR A 97 4.57 0.70 -25.38
N ALA A 98 3.27 0.74 -25.65
CA ALA A 98 2.33 1.62 -24.95
C ALA A 98 1.90 1.03 -23.61
N ASP A 99 1.67 -0.28 -23.56
CA ASP A 99 1.45 -1.00 -22.31
C ASP A 99 2.71 -1.02 -21.45
N ARG A 100 3.90 -1.19 -22.06
CA ARG A 100 5.18 -1.11 -21.35
C ARG A 100 5.40 0.27 -20.75
N PHE A 101 5.01 1.34 -21.43
CA PHE A 101 5.03 2.68 -20.85
C PHE A 101 4.09 2.79 -19.63
N CYS A 102 2.86 2.31 -19.73
CA CYS A 102 1.92 2.33 -18.59
C CYS A 102 2.47 1.55 -17.39
N ALA A 103 3.06 0.39 -17.64
CA ALA A 103 3.68 -0.45 -16.61
C ALA A 103 4.86 0.24 -15.94
N LEU A 104 5.81 0.75 -16.74
CA LEU A 104 7.00 1.44 -16.24
C LEU A 104 6.66 2.76 -15.54
N ALA A 105 5.60 3.45 -15.96
CA ALA A 105 5.20 4.73 -15.37
C ALA A 105 4.48 4.58 -14.02
N SER A 106 3.92 3.42 -13.70
CA SER A 106 3.05 3.24 -12.53
C SER A 106 3.80 2.67 -11.32
N LEU A 107 3.45 3.12 -10.11
CA LEU A 107 3.82 2.40 -8.88
C LEU A 107 3.20 1.00 -8.85
N ARG A 108 3.97 0.02 -8.40
CA ARG A 108 3.51 -1.38 -8.25
C ARG A 108 3.40 -1.82 -6.79
N TYR A 109 3.97 -1.05 -5.87
CA TYR A 109 4.11 -1.35 -4.45
C TYR A 109 4.87 -2.65 -4.18
N ASP A 110 5.88 -2.92 -5.00
CA ASP A 110 6.82 -4.03 -4.84
C ASP A 110 8.27 -3.53 -4.74
N GLU A 111 9.22 -4.47 -4.72
CA GLU A 111 10.64 -4.18 -4.57
C GLU A 111 11.31 -3.62 -5.83
N ASP A 112 10.65 -3.63 -6.99
CA ASP A 112 11.23 -3.04 -8.21
C ASP A 112 10.72 -1.62 -8.50
N ASP A 113 9.93 -1.02 -7.59
CA ASP A 113 9.62 0.40 -7.68
C ASP A 113 10.89 1.24 -7.44
N GLU A 114 11.34 1.94 -8.48
CA GLU A 114 12.53 2.77 -8.41
C GLU A 114 12.59 3.87 -9.50
N PRO A 115 13.30 4.99 -9.26
CA PRO A 115 13.42 6.08 -10.23
C PRO A 115 13.86 5.69 -11.65
N PRO A 116 14.84 4.79 -11.87
CA PRO A 116 15.23 4.36 -13.21
C PRO A 116 14.07 3.77 -14.03
N ARG A 117 13.14 3.07 -13.37
CA ARG A 117 11.94 2.50 -13.98
C ARG A 117 11.05 3.58 -14.59
N TRP A 118 10.74 4.62 -13.82
CA TRP A 118 9.88 5.71 -14.28
C TRP A 118 10.59 6.60 -15.31
N GLN A 119 11.91 6.74 -15.21
CA GLN A 119 12.71 7.41 -16.24
C GLN A 119 12.66 6.66 -17.56
N ALA A 120 12.76 5.32 -17.56
CA ALA A 120 12.60 4.52 -18.76
C ALA A 120 11.22 4.71 -19.41
N ALA A 121 10.17 4.92 -18.62
CA ALA A 121 8.85 5.29 -19.14
C ALA A 121 8.87 6.65 -19.87
N ALA A 122 9.54 7.65 -19.28
CA ALA A 122 9.69 8.95 -19.93
C ALA A 122 10.52 8.88 -21.22
N ASP A 123 11.55 8.03 -21.26
CA ASP A 123 12.38 7.81 -22.45
C ASP A 123 11.56 7.20 -23.60
N LEU A 124 10.60 6.31 -23.31
CA LEU A 124 9.68 5.76 -24.32
C LEU A 124 8.82 6.85 -24.96
N VAL A 125 8.26 7.77 -24.15
CA VAL A 125 7.45 8.90 -24.66
C VAL A 125 8.32 9.91 -25.42
N ALA A 126 9.56 10.13 -24.97
CA ALA A 126 10.49 11.01 -25.68
C ALA A 126 10.87 10.45 -27.06
N ALA A 127 11.00 9.12 -27.18
CA ALA A 127 11.31 8.44 -28.44
C ALA A 127 10.11 8.38 -29.40
N ASP A 128 8.90 8.16 -28.88
CA ASP A 128 7.65 8.20 -29.65
C ASP A 128 6.58 9.03 -28.93
N PRO A 129 6.49 10.35 -29.18
CA PRO A 129 5.44 11.17 -28.57
C PRO A 129 4.02 10.75 -28.95
N ALA A 130 3.82 10.03 -30.06
CA ALA A 130 2.52 9.51 -30.46
C ALA A 130 2.11 8.25 -29.66
N LEU A 131 2.94 7.78 -28.73
CA LEU A 131 2.64 6.65 -27.85
C LEU A 131 1.36 6.87 -27.04
N VAL A 132 1.11 8.10 -26.58
CA VAL A 132 -0.10 8.46 -25.82
C VAL A 132 -1.38 8.33 -26.66
N ASP A 133 -1.25 8.31 -27.99
CA ASP A 133 -2.39 8.17 -28.91
C ASP A 133 -2.75 6.71 -29.19
N ARG A 134 -1.99 5.74 -28.66
CA ARG A 134 -2.24 4.31 -28.89
C ARG A 134 -3.50 3.82 -28.18
N HIS A 135 -3.72 4.24 -26.94
CA HIS A 135 -4.91 3.93 -26.16
C HIS A 135 -5.06 4.89 -24.96
N VAL A 136 -6.27 4.91 -24.39
CA VAL A 136 -6.64 5.80 -23.27
C VAL A 136 -5.76 5.62 -22.03
N TRP A 137 -5.29 4.41 -21.74
CA TRP A 137 -4.46 4.14 -20.55
C TRP A 137 -3.07 4.77 -20.65
N ALA A 138 -2.49 4.85 -21.85
CA ALA A 138 -1.23 5.56 -22.08
C ALA A 138 -1.44 7.08 -21.97
N ALA A 139 -2.53 7.62 -22.54
CA ALA A 139 -2.86 9.03 -22.37
C ALA A 139 -3.05 9.41 -20.89
N ALA A 140 -3.70 8.55 -20.10
CA ALA A 140 -3.87 8.75 -18.66
C ALA A 140 -2.56 8.65 -17.87
N SER A 141 -1.74 7.62 -18.12
CA SER A 141 -0.42 7.45 -17.50
C SER A 141 0.51 8.63 -17.80
N ALA A 142 0.33 9.29 -18.95
CA ALA A 142 1.09 10.47 -19.36
C ALA A 142 0.50 11.79 -18.87
N ALA A 143 -0.63 11.76 -18.16
CA ALA A 143 -1.43 12.93 -17.80
C ALA A 143 -1.62 13.90 -18.98
N ASP A 144 -1.95 13.37 -20.17
CA ASP A 144 -2.12 14.14 -21.40
C ASP A 144 -3.61 14.43 -21.66
N PRO A 145 -4.11 15.64 -21.33
CA PRO A 145 -5.53 15.96 -21.51
C PRO A 145 -5.95 16.00 -22.98
N VAL A 146 -5.05 16.31 -23.91
CA VAL A 146 -5.37 16.41 -25.35
C VAL A 146 -5.56 15.01 -25.95
N ALA A 147 -4.66 14.08 -25.64
CA ALA A 147 -4.79 12.69 -26.06
C ALA A 147 -6.02 12.03 -25.40
N LEU A 148 -6.24 12.25 -24.10
CA LEU A 148 -7.42 11.77 -23.39
C LEU A 148 -8.72 12.28 -24.04
N ALA A 149 -8.83 13.58 -24.28
CA ALA A 149 -10.01 14.15 -24.92
C ALA A 149 -10.30 13.51 -26.28
N ARG A 150 -9.27 13.19 -27.07
CA ARG A 150 -9.43 12.52 -28.37
C ARG A 150 -9.95 11.10 -28.23
N HIS A 151 -9.39 10.31 -27.32
CA HIS A 151 -9.85 8.94 -27.03
C HIS A 151 -11.30 8.93 -26.55
N LEU A 152 -11.63 9.82 -25.60
CA LEU A 152 -12.98 9.89 -25.02
C LEU A 152 -14.01 10.46 -26.01
N ALA A 153 -13.62 11.37 -26.90
CA ALA A 153 -14.51 11.82 -27.98
C ALA A 153 -14.82 10.71 -28.98
N ALA A 154 -13.84 9.84 -29.29
CA ALA A 154 -14.05 8.69 -30.16
C ALA A 154 -14.88 7.58 -29.47
N GLN A 155 -14.63 7.32 -28.18
CA GLN A 155 -15.31 6.28 -27.42
C GLN A 155 -15.46 6.69 -25.93
N PRO A 156 -16.58 7.33 -25.55
CA PRO A 156 -16.79 7.85 -24.19
C PRO A 156 -16.67 6.79 -23.08
N ALA A 157 -17.07 5.55 -23.36
CA ALA A 157 -17.01 4.44 -22.40
C ALA A 157 -15.56 4.13 -21.94
N LEU A 158 -14.54 4.58 -22.68
CA LEU A 158 -13.14 4.40 -22.29
C LEU A 158 -12.81 5.05 -20.95
N ALA A 159 -13.53 6.09 -20.52
CA ALA A 159 -13.33 6.72 -19.21
C ALA A 159 -13.48 5.73 -18.03
N THR A 160 -14.29 4.69 -18.20
CA THR A 160 -14.59 3.68 -17.17
C THR A 160 -14.09 2.28 -17.53
N THR A 161 -13.46 2.10 -18.70
CA THR A 161 -13.08 0.78 -19.20
C THR A 161 -11.72 0.38 -18.64
N SER A 162 -11.69 -0.74 -17.93
CA SER A 162 -10.43 -1.38 -17.50
C SER A 162 -9.63 -1.90 -18.70
N GLY A 163 -8.31 -1.83 -18.59
CA GLY A 163 -7.38 -2.42 -19.54
C GLY A 163 -5.95 -2.01 -19.25
N GLY A 164 -5.11 -1.96 -20.28
CA GLY A 164 -3.66 -1.80 -20.11
C GLY A 164 -3.01 -3.00 -19.41
N PRO A 165 -1.74 -2.90 -18.99
CA PRO A 165 -0.99 -4.02 -18.42
C PRO A 165 -1.53 -4.57 -17.09
N TYR A 166 -2.37 -3.80 -16.38
CA TYR A 166 -2.85 -4.12 -15.03
C TYR A 166 -4.37 -4.28 -14.96
N ASP A 167 -5.06 -4.21 -16.09
CA ASP A 167 -6.53 -4.19 -16.18
C ASP A 167 -7.15 -3.10 -15.28
N TRP A 168 -6.54 -1.92 -15.30
CA TRP A 168 -6.94 -0.77 -14.50
C TRP A 168 -7.77 0.22 -15.32
N SER A 169 -8.63 0.98 -14.64
CA SER A 169 -9.28 2.13 -15.27
C SER A 169 -8.24 3.21 -15.61
N PRO A 170 -8.50 4.10 -16.58
CA PRO A 170 -7.58 5.19 -16.88
C PRO A 170 -7.31 6.08 -15.67
N LEU A 171 -8.30 6.28 -14.78
CA LEU A 171 -8.11 7.08 -13.56
C LEU A 171 -7.05 6.47 -12.64
N MET A 172 -7.03 5.14 -12.50
CA MET A 172 -6.00 4.45 -11.72
C MET A 172 -4.61 4.68 -12.33
N TYR A 173 -4.45 4.59 -13.65
CA TYR A 173 -3.18 4.90 -14.31
C TYR A 173 -2.72 6.34 -14.08
N LEU A 174 -3.64 7.31 -14.14
CA LEU A 174 -3.33 8.71 -13.82
C LEU A 174 -2.84 8.86 -12.37
N CYS A 175 -3.52 8.24 -11.41
CA CYS A 175 -3.18 8.35 -9.99
C CYS A 175 -1.84 7.67 -9.63
N TYR A 176 -1.52 6.56 -10.30
CA TYR A 176 -0.31 5.77 -10.02
C TYR A 176 0.92 6.22 -10.81
N ALA A 177 0.76 7.14 -11.78
CA ALA A 177 1.85 7.60 -12.64
C ALA A 177 2.98 8.32 -11.87
N ARG A 178 4.23 8.05 -12.26
CA ARG A 178 5.49 8.62 -11.74
C ARG A 178 6.47 9.04 -12.83
N ALA A 179 6.12 8.85 -14.11
CA ALA A 179 6.97 9.23 -15.23
C ALA A 179 7.23 10.76 -15.25
N PRO A 180 8.50 11.23 -15.33
CA PRO A 180 8.84 12.65 -15.29
C PRO A 180 8.61 13.37 -16.65
N LEU A 181 7.34 13.49 -17.08
CA LEU A 181 6.95 13.93 -18.44
C LEU A 181 6.79 15.44 -18.64
N ARG A 182 7.36 16.29 -17.77
CA ARG A 182 7.21 17.78 -17.81
C ARG A 182 5.75 18.26 -17.88
N ARG A 183 4.80 17.50 -17.34
CA ARG A 183 3.38 17.89 -17.21
C ARG A 183 3.20 18.91 -16.10
N THR A 184 2.28 19.84 -16.31
CA THR A 184 1.91 20.83 -15.30
C THR A 184 0.78 20.31 -14.42
N MET A 185 0.56 20.99 -13.28
CA MET A 185 -0.59 20.72 -12.44
C MET A 185 -1.91 20.87 -13.23
N GLU A 186 -2.00 21.89 -14.09
CA GLU A 186 -3.18 22.13 -14.92
C GLU A 186 -3.45 20.97 -15.88
N ASP A 187 -2.41 20.41 -16.52
CA ASP A 187 -2.55 19.24 -17.40
C ASP A 187 -3.11 18.02 -16.65
N THR A 188 -2.53 17.73 -15.47
CA THR A 188 -2.98 16.62 -14.61
C THR A 188 -4.42 16.79 -14.15
N LEU A 189 -4.80 17.99 -13.70
CA LEU A 189 -6.16 18.24 -13.24
C LEU A 189 -7.15 18.20 -14.41
N ALA A 190 -6.79 18.71 -15.59
CA ALA A 190 -7.60 18.60 -16.80
C ALA A 190 -7.82 17.13 -17.19
N ALA A 191 -6.77 16.30 -17.14
CA ALA A 191 -6.87 14.85 -17.36
C ALA A 191 -7.81 14.17 -16.35
N ALA A 192 -7.68 14.50 -15.06
CA ALA A 192 -8.56 13.98 -14.01
C ALA A 192 -10.03 14.37 -14.25
N HIS A 193 -10.29 15.64 -14.55
CA HIS A 193 -11.64 16.13 -14.85
C HIS A 193 -12.26 15.44 -16.06
N LEU A 194 -11.52 15.27 -17.16
CA LEU A 194 -12.01 14.54 -18.34
C LEU A 194 -12.46 13.11 -17.99
N LEU A 195 -11.69 12.41 -17.16
CA LEU A 195 -12.02 11.04 -16.75
C LEU A 195 -13.23 11.01 -15.80
N LEU A 196 -13.24 11.87 -14.78
CA LEU A 196 -14.32 11.95 -13.78
C LEU A 196 -15.64 12.42 -14.39
N ASP A 197 -15.59 13.37 -15.33
CA ASP A 197 -16.77 13.84 -16.08
C ASP A 197 -17.25 12.78 -17.07
N GLY A 198 -16.33 11.94 -17.58
CA GLY A 198 -16.64 10.73 -18.33
C GLY A 198 -17.19 9.57 -17.48
N GLY A 199 -17.31 9.74 -16.16
CA GLY A 199 -17.92 8.78 -15.24
C GLY A 199 -16.95 7.84 -14.53
N ALA A 200 -15.63 8.09 -14.59
CA ALA A 200 -14.66 7.34 -13.79
C ALA A 200 -15.01 7.40 -12.30
N ASP A 201 -15.00 6.26 -11.61
CA ASP A 201 -15.29 6.20 -10.17
C ASP A 201 -14.06 6.64 -9.36
N PRO A 202 -14.13 7.73 -8.57
CA PRO A 202 -13.02 8.16 -7.73
C PRO A 202 -12.70 7.19 -6.57
N ASN A 203 -13.54 6.17 -6.34
CA ASN A 203 -13.29 5.06 -5.42
C ASN A 203 -12.76 3.80 -6.13
N SER A 204 -12.40 3.89 -7.42
CA SER A 204 -11.74 2.80 -8.15
C SER A 204 -10.54 2.27 -7.38
N GLY A 205 -10.28 0.98 -7.53
CA GLY A 205 -9.18 0.31 -6.86
C GLY A 205 -9.16 -1.19 -7.11
N TYR A 206 -8.14 -1.84 -6.57
CA TYR A 206 -7.91 -3.27 -6.69
C TYR A 206 -7.48 -3.88 -5.34
N LEU A 207 -7.48 -5.20 -5.26
CA LEU A 207 -6.91 -5.95 -4.13
C LEU A 207 -5.55 -6.49 -4.53
N TRP A 208 -4.48 -6.02 -3.88
CA TRP A 208 -3.13 -6.50 -4.16
C TRP A 208 -3.04 -7.99 -3.80
N ARG A 209 -2.83 -8.84 -4.81
CA ARG A 209 -2.81 -10.31 -4.66
C ARG A 209 -4.01 -10.86 -3.89
N GLY A 210 -5.20 -10.26 -4.07
CA GLY A 210 -6.44 -10.67 -3.42
C GLY A 210 -6.46 -10.52 -1.90
N LEU A 211 -5.57 -9.69 -1.33
CA LEU A 211 -5.58 -9.33 0.09
C LEU A 211 -6.68 -8.29 0.38
N SER A 212 -7.11 -8.20 1.64
CA SER A 212 -8.37 -7.54 2.01
C SER A 212 -8.32 -6.01 2.09
N THR A 213 -7.13 -5.41 2.00
CA THR A 213 -6.96 -3.96 1.99
C THR A 213 -6.91 -3.45 0.54
N PRO A 214 -7.87 -2.61 0.12
CA PRO A 214 -7.91 -2.11 -1.24
C PRO A 214 -6.85 -1.03 -1.49
N PHE A 215 -6.23 -1.10 -2.65
CA PHE A 215 -5.38 -0.08 -3.23
C PHE A 215 -6.24 0.77 -4.17
N THR A 216 -6.58 1.99 -3.74
CA THR A 216 -7.52 2.86 -4.46
C THR A 216 -6.80 3.95 -5.26
N ALA A 217 -7.57 4.73 -6.02
CA ALA A 217 -7.09 5.95 -6.65
C ALA A 217 -6.37 6.87 -5.65
N LEU A 218 -6.91 7.08 -4.44
CA LEU A 218 -6.25 7.90 -3.41
C LEU A 218 -4.92 7.28 -2.95
N THR A 219 -4.87 5.95 -2.78
CA THR A 219 -3.62 5.25 -2.46
C THR A 219 -2.53 5.59 -3.47
N GLY A 220 -2.84 5.49 -4.77
CA GLY A 220 -1.92 5.87 -5.85
C GLY A 220 -1.47 7.33 -5.79
N VAL A 221 -2.38 8.25 -5.49
CA VAL A 221 -2.06 9.68 -5.40
C VAL A 221 -1.13 9.97 -4.22
N PHE A 222 -1.46 9.48 -3.03
CA PHE A 222 -0.68 9.75 -1.83
C PHE A 222 0.67 9.02 -1.84
N GLY A 223 0.80 7.91 -2.57
CA GLY A 223 2.04 7.18 -2.68
C GLY A 223 2.59 6.76 -1.32
N GLU A 224 3.92 6.60 -1.27
CA GLU A 224 4.69 6.11 -0.13
C GLU A 224 4.23 4.75 0.40
N GLY A 225 4.98 4.22 1.35
CA GLY A 225 4.80 2.88 1.85
C GLY A 225 6.07 2.47 2.60
N GLU A 226 6.27 1.16 2.71
CA GLU A 226 7.42 0.61 3.43
C GLU A 226 8.76 1.01 2.77
N GLN A 227 8.78 1.14 1.45
CA GLN A 227 9.98 1.52 0.67
C GLN A 227 10.24 3.04 0.64
N GLY A 228 9.33 3.84 1.19
CA GLY A 228 9.53 5.28 1.41
C GLY A 228 9.51 6.19 0.18
N PRO A 229 9.75 7.50 0.38
CA PRO A 229 9.53 8.52 -0.65
C PRO A 229 10.49 8.44 -1.84
N GLY A 230 11.67 7.84 -1.70
CA GLY A 230 12.61 7.68 -2.81
C GLY A 230 12.20 6.59 -3.80
N ARG A 231 11.66 5.47 -3.29
CA ARG A 231 11.23 4.32 -4.11
C ARG A 231 9.75 4.30 -4.40
N GLN A 232 8.91 4.86 -3.52
CA GLN A 232 7.47 4.95 -3.70
C GLN A 232 7.04 6.41 -3.48
N PRO A 233 7.49 7.39 -4.28
CA PRO A 233 7.13 8.78 -4.11
C PRO A 233 5.62 8.98 -4.21
N ARG A 234 5.15 10.11 -3.66
CA ARG A 234 3.79 10.61 -3.92
C ARG A 234 3.64 10.99 -5.39
N HIS A 235 2.41 11.11 -5.85
CA HIS A 235 2.16 11.73 -7.14
C HIS A 235 2.69 13.17 -7.14
N LEU A 236 3.23 13.66 -8.27
CA LEU A 236 3.88 14.99 -8.35
C LEU A 236 2.97 16.13 -7.88
N PHE A 237 1.68 16.02 -8.16
CA PHE A 237 0.62 16.96 -7.75
C PHE A 237 -0.35 16.32 -6.75
N ALA A 238 0.16 15.55 -5.78
CA ALA A 238 -0.65 14.75 -4.86
C ALA A 238 -1.78 15.53 -4.20
N ASP A 239 -1.48 16.66 -3.56
CA ASP A 239 -2.48 17.45 -2.83
C ASP A 239 -3.62 17.93 -3.72
N ALA A 240 -3.29 18.47 -4.91
CA ALA A 240 -4.28 18.98 -5.85
C ALA A 240 -5.13 17.85 -6.45
N LEU A 241 -4.51 16.74 -6.84
CA LEU A 241 -5.21 15.61 -7.42
C LEU A 241 -6.09 14.89 -6.38
N ALA A 242 -5.60 14.70 -5.16
CA ALA A 242 -6.38 14.13 -4.05
C ALA A 242 -7.57 15.03 -3.70
N THR A 243 -7.37 16.35 -3.67
CA THR A 243 -8.46 17.32 -3.47
C THR A 243 -9.56 17.16 -4.51
N VAL A 244 -9.20 17.06 -5.80
CA VAL A 244 -10.18 16.83 -6.87
C VAL A 244 -10.92 15.51 -6.67
N LEU A 245 -10.21 14.41 -6.37
CA LEU A 245 -10.84 13.11 -6.12
C LEU A 245 -11.83 13.18 -4.95
N LEU A 246 -11.44 13.76 -3.82
CA LEU A 246 -12.28 13.91 -2.63
C LEU A 246 -13.52 14.78 -2.92
N GLN A 247 -13.36 15.90 -3.62
CA GLN A 247 -14.47 16.75 -4.07
C GLN A 247 -15.41 16.03 -5.04
N ARG A 248 -14.90 15.07 -5.81
CA ARG A 248 -15.68 14.28 -6.78
C ARG A 248 -16.23 12.99 -6.18
N GLY A 249 -16.02 12.73 -4.89
CA GLY A 249 -16.66 11.65 -4.14
C GLY A 249 -15.75 10.47 -3.78
N ALA A 250 -14.43 10.61 -3.90
CA ALA A 250 -13.52 9.66 -3.26
C ALA A 250 -13.78 9.68 -1.75
N HIS A 251 -13.86 8.49 -1.16
CA HIS A 251 -14.10 8.35 0.26
C HIS A 251 -12.83 8.67 1.06
N PRO A 252 -12.88 9.52 2.10
CA PRO A 252 -11.68 9.93 2.83
C PRO A 252 -11.06 8.80 3.68
N VAL A 253 -11.84 7.78 4.03
CA VAL A 253 -11.33 6.57 4.70
C VAL A 253 -10.68 5.65 3.66
N ASP A 254 -9.43 5.94 3.33
CA ASP A 254 -8.57 5.10 2.51
C ASP A 254 -7.55 4.34 3.38
N GLN A 255 -7.84 3.08 3.71
CA GLN A 255 -7.05 2.31 4.68
C GLN A 255 -5.60 2.10 4.24
N GLN A 256 -5.37 1.86 2.94
CA GLN A 256 -4.02 1.66 2.44
C GLN A 256 -3.20 2.96 2.46
N THR A 257 -3.80 4.11 2.14
CA THR A 257 -3.15 5.42 2.34
C THR A 257 -2.76 5.62 3.79
N LEU A 258 -3.69 5.43 4.74
CA LEU A 258 -3.40 5.64 6.16
C LEU A 258 -2.27 4.72 6.64
N TYR A 259 -2.23 3.47 6.17
CA TYR A 259 -1.11 2.56 6.44
C TYR A 259 0.20 3.05 5.80
N ASN A 260 0.21 3.28 4.49
CA ASN A 260 1.42 3.66 3.72
C ASN A 260 2.09 4.92 4.26
N ARG A 261 1.28 5.81 4.83
CA ARG A 261 1.68 7.15 5.24
C ARG A 261 2.02 7.27 6.72
N MET A 262 1.75 6.24 7.53
CA MET A 262 2.02 6.30 8.97
C MET A 262 3.51 6.21 9.32
N PHE A 263 4.34 5.62 8.45
CA PHE A 263 5.74 5.31 8.74
C PHE A 263 6.65 6.53 9.00
N ARG A 264 6.20 7.74 8.65
CA ARG A 264 6.98 8.99 8.68
C ARG A 264 6.19 10.09 9.39
N PRO A 265 6.82 11.14 9.92
CA PRO A 265 6.14 12.18 10.71
C PRO A 265 5.25 13.13 9.88
N ASP A 266 5.29 13.06 8.54
CA ASP A 266 4.52 13.97 7.69
C ASP A 266 3.02 13.62 7.65
N ASP A 267 2.23 14.52 8.23
CA ASP A 267 0.78 14.39 8.42
C ASP A 267 -0.08 15.10 7.38
N SER A 268 0.52 15.69 6.32
CA SER A 268 -0.20 16.42 5.26
C SER A 268 -1.40 15.64 4.68
N HIS A 269 -1.24 14.33 4.45
CA HIS A 269 -2.32 13.45 4.01
C HIS A 269 -3.48 13.36 5.02
N LEU A 270 -3.19 13.25 6.32
CA LEU A 270 -4.21 13.22 7.37
C LEU A 270 -4.94 14.54 7.44
N GLU A 271 -4.22 15.67 7.41
CA GLU A 271 -4.84 17.01 7.41
C GLU A 271 -5.82 17.17 6.25
N LEU A 272 -5.41 16.78 5.04
CA LEU A 272 -6.29 16.83 3.87
C LEU A 272 -7.51 15.90 4.04
N LEU A 273 -7.31 14.64 4.44
CA LEU A 273 -8.42 13.70 4.63
C LEU A 273 -9.38 14.15 5.74
N PHE A 274 -8.88 14.71 6.84
CA PHE A 274 -9.71 15.30 7.90
C PHE A 274 -10.51 16.50 7.40
N SER A 275 -9.92 17.38 6.58
CA SER A 275 -10.65 18.50 5.96
C SER A 275 -11.81 18.04 5.06
N HIS A 276 -11.77 16.78 4.61
CA HIS A 276 -12.80 16.11 3.83
C HIS A 276 -13.64 15.09 4.64
N GLY A 277 -13.62 15.17 5.96
CA GLY A 277 -14.53 14.43 6.83
C GLY A 277 -14.08 13.01 7.21
N LEU A 278 -12.78 12.71 7.21
CA LEU A 278 -12.23 11.41 7.62
C LEU A 278 -12.76 10.91 8.98
N ALA A 279 -12.87 11.80 9.99
CA ALA A 279 -13.31 11.43 11.33
C ALA A 279 -14.76 10.92 11.36
N ASP A 280 -15.65 11.60 10.64
CA ASP A 280 -17.11 11.39 10.70
C ASP A 280 -17.66 10.64 9.48
N ALA A 281 -16.79 10.15 8.60
CA ALA A 281 -17.20 9.55 7.34
C ALA A 281 -18.18 8.38 7.55
N GLY A 282 -19.21 8.26 6.71
CA GLY A 282 -20.07 7.06 6.71
C GLY A 282 -19.34 5.83 6.16
N THR A 283 -20.01 4.68 6.05
CA THR A 283 -19.40 3.47 5.48
C THR A 283 -18.89 3.72 4.05
N SER A 284 -17.66 3.30 3.74
CA SER A 284 -17.07 3.44 2.41
C SER A 284 -17.64 2.43 1.41
N PRO A 285 -17.50 2.67 0.08
CA PRO A 285 -17.87 1.68 -0.93
C PRO A 285 -17.15 0.34 -0.74
N TRP A 286 -15.89 0.37 -0.30
CA TRP A 286 -15.09 -0.82 -0.04
C TRP A 286 -15.54 -1.56 1.22
N GLU A 287 -15.84 -0.83 2.31
CA GLU A 287 -16.40 -1.43 3.54
C GLU A 287 -17.72 -2.15 3.24
N ARG A 288 -18.59 -1.57 2.38
CA ARG A 288 -19.83 -2.23 1.91
C ARG A 288 -19.54 -3.49 1.07
N ARG A 289 -18.53 -3.43 0.21
CA ARG A 289 -18.21 -4.49 -0.75
C ARG A 289 -17.54 -5.69 -0.08
N LEU A 290 -16.60 -5.44 0.82
CA LEU A 290 -15.74 -6.47 1.42
C LEU A 290 -16.23 -6.90 2.82
N GLY A 291 -17.00 -6.07 3.52
CA GLY A 291 -17.59 -6.38 4.81
C GLY A 291 -16.52 -6.77 5.84
N GLU A 292 -16.74 -7.89 6.55
CA GLU A 292 -15.88 -8.37 7.63
C GLU A 292 -14.46 -8.78 7.23
N ALA A 293 -14.14 -8.79 5.93
CA ALA A 293 -12.76 -8.99 5.48
C ALA A 293 -11.88 -7.75 5.70
N MET A 294 -12.49 -6.55 5.68
CA MET A 294 -11.78 -5.32 5.95
C MET A 294 -11.55 -5.13 7.44
N GLU A 295 -10.46 -4.43 7.73
CA GLU A 295 -10.20 -3.96 9.07
C GLU A 295 -11.31 -3.01 9.54
N THR A 296 -11.69 -3.12 10.81
CA THR A 296 -12.63 -2.17 11.44
C THR A 296 -11.98 -0.81 11.70
N ARG A 297 -12.77 0.25 11.74
CA ARG A 297 -12.25 1.60 12.03
C ARG A 297 -11.55 1.70 13.38
N GLU A 298 -12.01 0.96 14.37
CA GLU A 298 -11.35 0.90 15.68
C GLU A 298 -9.93 0.35 15.55
N GLN A 299 -9.75 -0.73 14.80
CA GLN A 299 -8.43 -1.31 14.56
C GLN A 299 -7.54 -0.38 13.71
N MET A 300 -8.13 0.26 12.69
CA MET A 300 -7.43 1.26 11.86
C MET A 300 -6.90 2.42 12.71
N TRP A 301 -7.73 3.00 13.58
CA TRP A 301 -7.32 4.08 14.47
C TRP A 301 -6.32 3.62 15.51
N ARG A 302 -6.53 2.44 16.12
CA ARG A 302 -5.57 1.85 17.04
C ARG A 302 -4.20 1.72 16.39
N ARG A 303 -4.11 1.25 15.14
CA ARG A 303 -2.83 1.20 14.41
C ARG A 303 -2.19 2.58 14.28
N GLN A 304 -2.95 3.61 13.89
CA GLN A 304 -2.42 4.96 13.74
C GLN A 304 -1.89 5.52 15.08
N VAL A 305 -2.63 5.29 16.16
CA VAL A 305 -2.27 5.73 17.52
C VAL A 305 -1.06 4.97 18.04
N ASP A 306 -1.07 3.65 17.95
CA ASP A 306 0.02 2.79 18.40
C ASP A 306 1.31 3.14 17.64
N TRP A 307 1.24 3.24 16.31
CA TRP A 307 2.40 3.62 15.50
C TRP A 307 2.93 5.01 15.88
N ALA A 308 2.06 6.01 16.01
CA ALA A 308 2.46 7.35 16.38
C ALA A 308 3.12 7.40 17.77
N ALA A 309 2.59 6.64 18.73
CA ALA A 309 3.12 6.57 20.08
C ALA A 309 4.49 5.86 20.12
N GLU A 310 4.63 4.74 19.43
CA GLU A 310 5.85 3.94 19.36
C GLU A 310 7.00 4.69 18.66
N HIS A 311 6.67 5.60 17.73
CA HIS A 311 7.64 6.34 16.92
C HIS A 311 7.78 7.81 17.29
N GLY A 312 7.23 8.23 18.43
CA GLY A 312 7.43 9.60 18.94
C GLY A 312 6.69 10.70 18.16
N PHE A 313 5.69 10.36 17.35
CA PHE A 313 4.95 11.32 16.53
C PHE A 313 3.87 12.05 17.35
N ALA A 314 4.31 12.89 18.28
CA ALA A 314 3.44 13.67 19.18
C ALA A 314 2.41 14.51 18.42
N SER A 315 2.84 15.18 17.35
CA SER A 315 1.97 16.02 16.50
C SER A 315 0.84 15.23 15.85
N ARG A 316 1.10 13.97 15.47
CA ARG A 316 0.06 13.07 14.94
C ARG A 316 -0.94 12.71 16.02
N LEU A 317 -0.50 12.35 17.22
CA LEU A 317 -1.41 12.07 18.34
C LEU A 317 -2.28 13.30 18.66
N GLU A 318 -1.71 14.50 18.66
CA GLU A 318 -2.47 15.74 18.83
C GLU A 318 -3.48 15.96 17.68
N LEU A 319 -3.07 15.75 16.43
CA LEU A 319 -3.97 15.84 15.27
C LEU A 319 -5.15 14.86 15.40
N LEU A 320 -4.89 13.59 15.70
CA LEU A 320 -5.91 12.57 15.91
C LEU A 320 -6.88 12.97 17.04
N ALA A 321 -6.36 13.41 18.19
CA ALA A 321 -7.16 13.83 19.33
C ALA A 321 -8.04 15.05 19.03
N ARG A 322 -7.52 16.05 18.28
CA ARG A 322 -8.29 17.23 17.84
C ARG A 322 -9.48 16.86 16.96
N HIS A 323 -9.40 15.73 16.25
CA HIS A 323 -10.48 15.20 15.42
C HIS A 323 -11.33 14.12 16.13
N GLY A 324 -11.22 14.01 17.46
CA GLY A 324 -12.08 13.13 18.26
C GLY A 324 -11.70 11.65 18.21
N ILE A 325 -10.52 11.31 17.68
CA ILE A 325 -9.98 9.95 17.74
C ILE A 325 -9.42 9.71 19.14
N ASP A 326 -9.81 8.59 19.75
CA ASP A 326 -9.37 8.24 21.10
C ASP A 326 -7.89 7.86 21.11
N THR A 327 -7.07 8.76 21.66
CA THR A 327 -5.64 8.53 21.91
C THR A 327 -5.35 8.22 23.38
N ALA A 328 -6.38 8.01 24.21
CA ALA A 328 -6.19 7.69 25.62
C ALA A 328 -5.44 6.36 25.77
N GLY A 329 -4.47 6.33 26.68
CA GLY A 329 -3.63 5.15 26.91
C GLY A 329 -2.42 5.04 25.98
N ALA A 330 -2.32 5.87 24.94
CA ALA A 330 -1.10 5.98 24.15
C ALA A 330 0.04 6.53 25.04
N THR A 331 1.07 5.73 25.23
CA THR A 331 2.29 6.18 25.93
C THR A 331 3.30 6.58 24.87
N LEU A 332 3.44 7.90 24.68
CA LEU A 332 4.38 8.44 23.72
C LEU A 332 5.81 8.04 24.12
N VAL A 333 6.49 7.31 23.24
CA VAL A 333 7.93 7.13 23.30
C VAL A 333 8.54 8.49 23.02
N THR A 334 9.15 9.10 24.02
CA THR A 334 9.90 10.34 23.82
C THR A 334 11.23 10.01 23.15
N ASP A 335 11.60 10.76 22.11
CA ASP A 335 12.90 10.66 21.45
C ASP A 335 14.04 10.67 22.48
N SER A 336 14.55 9.48 22.79
CA SER A 336 15.79 9.33 23.52
C SER A 336 16.88 9.06 22.52
N PHE A 337 17.92 9.87 22.55
CA PHE A 337 19.11 9.58 21.79
C PHE A 337 19.69 8.24 22.27
N PRO A 338 20.00 7.28 21.38
CA PRO A 338 20.44 5.96 21.79
C PRO A 338 21.70 6.08 22.66
N ALA A 339 21.74 5.35 23.78
CA ALA A 339 22.88 5.38 24.69
C ALA A 339 24.17 4.92 24.01
N ASP A 340 24.03 4.01 23.03
CA ASP A 340 25.08 3.63 22.10
C ASP A 340 24.57 3.88 20.67
N VAL A 341 25.16 4.87 20.00
CA VAL A 341 24.82 5.26 18.62
C VAL A 341 25.20 4.21 17.58
N ASN A 342 26.04 3.25 17.96
CA ASN A 342 26.48 2.13 17.13
C ASN A 342 25.84 0.81 17.56
N ALA A 343 24.82 0.86 18.44
CA ALA A 343 24.04 -0.32 18.79
C ALA A 343 23.46 -0.97 17.53
N ARG A 344 23.46 -2.30 17.51
CA ARG A 344 23.03 -3.09 16.36
C ARG A 344 21.74 -3.82 16.70
N ASP A 345 20.77 -3.77 15.79
CA ASP A 345 19.56 -4.60 15.86
C ASP A 345 19.84 -6.06 15.51
N GLU A 346 18.78 -6.88 15.45
CA GLU A 346 18.88 -8.32 15.16
C GLU A 346 19.48 -8.60 13.77
N GLU A 347 19.30 -7.68 12.82
CA GLU A 347 19.86 -7.71 11.47
C GLU A 347 21.26 -7.10 11.39
N GLY A 348 21.79 -6.59 12.51
CA GLY A 348 23.10 -5.96 12.57
C GLY A 348 23.12 -4.52 12.07
N ALA A 349 21.97 -3.91 11.79
CA ALA A 349 21.86 -2.51 11.37
C ALA A 349 21.93 -1.57 12.58
N THR A 350 22.48 -0.37 12.35
CA THR A 350 22.62 0.69 13.36
C THR A 350 21.54 1.76 13.21
N PRO A 351 21.31 2.63 14.21
CA PRO A 351 20.45 3.79 14.04
C PRO A 351 20.79 4.63 12.80
N LEU A 352 22.07 4.70 12.40
CA LEU A 352 22.50 5.44 11.21
C LEU A 352 22.00 4.78 9.91
N HIS A 353 21.88 3.45 9.86
CA HIS A 353 21.26 2.75 8.72
C HIS A 353 19.78 3.09 8.58
N GLN A 354 19.04 3.06 9.68
CA GLN A 354 17.61 3.39 9.69
C GLN A 354 17.37 4.85 9.28
N ALA A 355 18.16 5.78 9.81
CA ALA A 355 18.11 7.19 9.43
C ALA A 355 18.46 7.40 7.94
N ALA A 356 19.45 6.65 7.43
CA ALA A 356 19.85 6.69 6.03
C ALA A 356 18.75 6.21 5.08
N TRP A 357 18.07 5.10 5.39
CA TRP A 357 16.93 4.59 4.63
C TRP A 357 15.75 5.56 4.63
N ALA A 358 15.45 6.13 5.79
CA ALA A 358 14.39 7.11 5.95
C ALA A 358 14.68 8.44 5.23
N GLY A 359 15.95 8.75 4.98
CA GLY A 359 16.38 10.05 4.50
C GLY A 359 16.35 11.14 5.57
N ASP A 360 16.37 10.77 6.85
CA ASP A 360 16.28 11.72 7.97
C ASP A 360 17.63 12.44 8.18
N LEU A 361 17.81 13.55 7.45
CA LEU A 361 19.03 14.35 7.49
C LEU A 361 19.34 14.90 8.89
N VAL A 362 18.32 15.17 9.70
CA VAL A 362 18.50 15.72 11.05
C VAL A 362 19.04 14.62 11.96
N LEU A 363 18.41 13.45 11.94
CA LEU A 363 18.87 12.30 12.73
C LEU A 363 20.26 11.83 12.27
N ILE A 364 20.54 11.79 10.96
CA ILE A 364 21.87 11.48 10.43
C ILE A 364 22.92 12.44 11.03
N ARG A 365 22.71 13.76 10.97
CA ARG A 365 23.66 14.73 11.54
C ARG A 365 23.89 14.50 13.03
N ARG A 366 22.82 14.34 13.80
CA ARG A 366 22.91 14.12 15.26
C ARG A 366 23.66 12.84 15.61
N LEU A 367 23.40 11.75 14.88
CA LEU A 367 24.09 10.47 15.07
C LEU A 367 25.59 10.61 14.77
N LEU A 368 25.94 11.28 13.67
CA LEU A 368 27.33 11.54 13.29
C LEU A 368 28.07 12.42 14.31
N GLU A 369 27.44 13.50 14.78
CA GLU A 369 27.98 14.38 15.82
C GLU A 369 28.26 13.64 17.13
N ALA A 370 27.48 12.60 17.43
CA ALA A 370 27.66 11.75 18.60
C ALA A 370 28.61 10.56 18.37
N GLY A 371 29.27 10.47 17.21
CA GLY A 371 30.27 9.45 16.92
C GLY A 371 29.71 8.15 16.32
N ALA A 372 28.57 8.20 15.65
CA ALA A 372 28.09 7.06 14.86
C ALA A 372 29.09 6.73 13.74
N ASP A 373 29.42 5.45 13.61
CA ASP A 373 30.33 4.94 12.59
C ASP A 373 29.61 4.77 11.24
N ARG A 374 30.13 5.46 10.25
CA ARG A 374 29.63 5.49 8.86
C ARG A 374 30.02 4.24 8.08
N ALA A 375 31.04 3.53 8.52
CA ALA A 375 31.60 2.36 7.85
C ALA A 375 31.07 1.04 8.41
N THR A 376 30.28 1.08 9.49
CA THR A 376 29.67 -0.12 10.05
C THR A 376 28.76 -0.76 9.01
N ALA A 377 29.01 -2.04 8.71
CA ALA A 377 28.17 -2.82 7.82
C ALA A 377 27.06 -3.55 8.60
N ASP A 378 25.88 -3.64 8.02
CA ASP A 378 24.81 -4.50 8.51
C ASP A 378 25.23 -5.98 8.51
N GLY A 379 24.47 -6.81 9.23
CA GLY A 379 24.71 -8.26 9.28
C GLY A 379 24.11 -9.00 8.08
N ARG A 380 23.06 -8.44 7.46
CA ARG A 380 22.25 -9.14 6.45
C ARG A 380 22.86 -9.12 5.06
N PHE A 381 23.40 -7.99 4.63
CA PHE A 381 23.92 -7.75 3.28
C PHE A 381 25.36 -7.25 3.26
N GLY A 382 25.93 -6.96 4.42
CA GLY A 382 27.22 -6.28 4.53
C GLY A 382 27.17 -4.85 4.00
N SER A 383 25.99 -4.21 4.05
CA SER A 383 25.78 -2.86 3.52
C SER A 383 25.98 -1.80 4.60
N THR A 384 26.58 -0.68 4.24
CA THR A 384 26.79 0.51 5.07
C THR A 384 25.57 1.43 5.07
N PRO A 385 25.46 2.40 6.00
CA PRO A 385 24.41 3.41 5.96
C PRO A 385 24.36 4.17 4.63
N LEU A 386 25.52 4.49 4.03
CA LEU A 386 25.56 5.13 2.72
C LEU A 386 24.88 4.26 1.65
N GLN A 387 25.18 2.96 1.62
CA GLN A 387 24.58 2.02 0.67
C GLN A 387 23.07 1.86 0.91
N TRP A 388 22.59 1.94 2.16
CA TRP A 388 21.16 1.99 2.46
C TRP A 388 20.50 3.26 1.90
N ALA A 389 21.12 4.43 2.09
CA ALA A 389 20.61 5.68 1.50
C ALA A 389 20.59 5.63 -0.04
N GLU A 390 21.63 5.07 -0.66
CA GLU A 390 21.70 4.93 -2.12
C GLU A 390 20.65 3.95 -2.66
N HIS A 391 20.46 2.81 -2.00
CA HIS A 391 19.42 1.84 -2.35
C HIS A 391 18.00 2.42 -2.19
N ALA A 392 17.77 3.21 -1.13
CA ALA A 392 16.51 3.89 -0.87
C ALA A 392 16.31 5.16 -1.72
N TYR A 393 17.25 5.50 -2.61
CA TYR A 393 17.25 6.72 -3.44
C TYR A 393 17.19 8.03 -2.62
N GLN A 394 17.73 8.02 -1.41
CA GLN A 394 17.82 9.17 -0.51
C GLN A 394 19.06 10.01 -0.83
N SER A 395 19.00 10.75 -1.95
CA SER A 395 20.17 11.42 -2.53
C SER A 395 20.87 12.40 -1.57
N GLU A 396 20.11 13.17 -0.79
CA GLU A 396 20.65 14.12 0.19
C GLU A 396 21.29 13.40 1.39
N ALA A 397 20.68 12.31 1.86
CA ALA A 397 21.24 11.49 2.92
C ALA A 397 22.53 10.81 2.46
N ALA A 398 22.56 10.29 1.22
CA ALA A 398 23.75 9.72 0.63
C ALA A 398 24.86 10.77 0.45
N ALA A 399 24.53 11.99 0.06
CA ALA A 399 25.48 13.10 0.00
C ALA A 399 26.08 13.40 1.38
N LEU A 400 25.22 13.58 2.39
CA LEU A 400 25.63 13.79 3.77
C LEU A 400 26.49 12.64 4.31
N LEU A 401 26.20 11.40 3.91
CA LEU A 401 26.93 10.18 4.27
C LEU A 401 28.22 9.94 3.47
N ARG A 402 28.46 10.68 2.39
CA ARG A 402 29.76 10.75 1.69
C ARG A 402 30.71 11.80 2.27
N GLU A 403 30.20 12.87 2.86
CA GLU A 403 31.03 13.96 3.43
C GLU A 403 31.93 13.46 4.57
N HIS A 404 33.25 13.44 4.37
CA HIS A 404 34.19 13.15 5.47
C HIS A 404 34.22 14.31 6.48
N PRO A 405 34.45 14.05 7.78
CA PRO A 405 34.73 15.13 8.72
C PRO A 405 35.88 15.99 8.20
N HIS A 406 35.72 17.30 8.20
CA HIS A 406 36.86 18.21 8.07
C HIS A 406 37.76 17.96 9.29
N GLU A 407 38.88 17.26 9.10
CA GLU A 407 39.99 17.25 10.05
C GLU A 407 40.54 18.67 10.13
N GLY A 408 40.17 19.38 11.20
CA GLY A 408 40.70 20.69 11.57
C GLY A 408 41.84 20.59 12.56
#